data_AF-A0A2M7ZCB0-F1
#
_entry.id   AF-A0A2M7ZCB0-F1
#
_cell.length_a   1.000
_cell.length_b   1.000
_cell.length_c   1.000
_cell.angle_alpha   90.00
_cell.angle_beta   90.00
_cell.angle_gamma   90.00
#
_symmetry.space_group_name_H-M   'P 1'
#
loop_
_entity.id
_entity.type
_entity.pdbx_description
1 polymer ?
#
loop_
_entity_poly.entity_id
_entity_poly.type
_entity_poly.pdbx_seq_one_letter_code
_entity_poly.pdbx_strand_id
1 'polypeptide(L)'
;MNNAEQLSYSLSNENYAYAEINVGKFNDFAKRYIFFESDAENDKYYLIKSNTKFNSIILPEELSENFIYYKDFAKYFVLDTKFSKILHKIYNINLQKMVRTNPQKLIYEYYYKWVFADLNKDNRYFAMSVLKQIKESRKNALNLVLQGSILANDKNLLNIQKSLESFDEAEQLLSLKSFEISDIAEVKYFICLFKGFVQLLDQNHEGAKYEFIQALSQKSDGITAKFHLAISEIHLSDLDLSKSLVNEIVDFDLNRTHQSIEANKTNDFNYFVRNFISSNYFNDSVCYSLLEVFENRINDLTSSAQVRFLCLKEDIISLKEIKFGEMHEEEIYKSLDFIEEFVKNYQNSENLLVLENISKIEQKLVDTLKSILSNIEESYKREIQESLKIYDLKIGENVQLKARHQSEYELQKKRIEDKLKTTLTDYQLMMDEKIKSIEYKSENIESKPEYNPSASFKNSISYSLFLSLLVLLLAGFAEYSNSSVQEVTDASKVLTIVLFHGSKWGVISFVIGIFISLMVSASTSMEKASAKQRLAKTVSLLKNEKAENIKTIKEDFERAITDNEQKYKSRIDSVDEQVRELIEKKKQDESVMIERAASRVSKETSRTKEIIEHYQ
;
A
#
# COMPACT_ATOMS: atom_id res chain seq x y z
N MET A 1 17.25 59.68 -22.16
CA MET A 1 16.92 60.46 -23.39
C MET A 1 15.45 60.79 -23.30
N ASN A 2 15.05 62.01 -23.66
CA ASN A 2 13.65 62.45 -23.55
C ASN A 2 12.79 61.63 -24.53
N ASN A 3 11.69 61.05 -24.04
CA ASN A 3 10.72 60.28 -24.83
C ASN A 3 10.18 61.04 -26.06
N ALA A 4 10.29 62.36 -26.08
CA ALA A 4 9.88 63.23 -27.18
C ALA A 4 10.78 63.16 -28.43
N GLU A 5 12.06 62.77 -28.30
CA GLU A 5 13.02 62.78 -29.43
C GLU A 5 12.91 61.54 -30.34
N GLN A 6 12.35 60.42 -29.87
CA GLN A 6 12.22 59.20 -30.69
C GLN A 6 11.02 59.22 -31.65
N LEU A 7 9.95 59.97 -31.32
CA LEU A 7 8.75 60.08 -32.15
C LEU A 7 8.85 61.13 -33.27
N SER A 8 9.83 62.04 -33.23
CA SER A 8 9.81 63.28 -34.03
C SER A 8 10.25 63.15 -35.49
N TYR A 9 10.69 61.97 -35.95
CA TYR A 9 11.35 61.85 -37.26
C TYR A 9 10.51 61.30 -38.42
N SER A 10 9.21 60.96 -38.25
CA SER A 10 8.46 60.33 -39.35
C SER A 10 6.96 60.62 -39.45
N LEU A 11 6.34 61.43 -38.58
CA LEU A 11 4.88 61.59 -38.54
C LEU A 11 4.43 63.01 -38.89
N SER A 12 3.31 63.13 -39.62
CA SER A 12 2.59 64.40 -39.79
C SER A 12 2.10 64.93 -38.44
N ASN A 13 1.87 66.24 -38.31
CA ASN A 13 1.47 66.86 -37.03
C ASN A 13 0.21 66.23 -36.38
N GLU A 14 -0.73 65.71 -37.18
CA GLU A 14 -1.92 64.99 -36.68
C GLU A 14 -1.59 63.57 -36.18
N ASN A 15 -0.70 62.85 -36.88
CA ASN A 15 -0.27 61.51 -36.48
C ASN A 15 0.63 61.54 -35.23
N TYR A 16 1.40 62.61 -35.04
CA TYR A 16 2.22 62.82 -33.85
C TYR A 16 1.36 63.03 -32.60
N ALA A 17 0.33 63.90 -32.68
CA ALA A 17 -0.60 64.14 -31.59
C ALA A 17 -1.39 62.87 -31.21
N TYR A 18 -1.77 62.05 -32.20
CA TYR A 18 -2.43 60.76 -31.97
C TYR A 18 -1.50 59.76 -31.26
N ALA A 19 -0.24 59.67 -31.68
CA ALA A 19 0.74 58.81 -31.03
C ALA A 19 1.03 59.25 -29.59
N GLU A 20 1.16 60.54 -29.33
CA GLU A 20 1.40 61.10 -28.00
C GLU A 20 0.28 60.77 -27.01
N ILE A 21 -0.99 60.85 -27.44
CA ILE A 21 -2.15 60.44 -26.63
C ILE A 21 -2.08 58.95 -26.29
N ASN A 22 -1.75 58.08 -27.25
CA ASN A 22 -1.70 56.65 -27.02
C ASN A 22 -0.50 56.23 -26.16
N VAL A 23 0.64 56.91 -26.29
CA VAL A 23 1.78 56.74 -25.37
C VAL A 23 1.38 57.18 -23.95
N GLY A 24 0.61 58.26 -23.80
CA GLY A 24 0.05 58.68 -22.52
C GLY A 24 -0.81 57.58 -21.88
N LYS A 25 -1.77 57.03 -22.64
CA LYS A 25 -2.62 55.91 -22.19
C LYS A 25 -1.80 54.67 -21.83
N PHE A 26 -0.80 54.33 -22.63
CA PHE A 26 0.08 53.19 -22.41
C PHE A 26 0.87 53.32 -21.10
N ASN A 27 1.41 54.50 -20.81
CA ASN A 27 2.11 54.77 -19.55
C ASN A 27 1.17 54.76 -18.35
N ASP A 28 -0.05 55.28 -18.49
CA ASP A 28 -1.04 55.27 -17.41
C ASP A 28 -1.56 53.86 -17.11
N PHE A 29 -1.73 53.03 -18.15
CA PHE A 29 -1.97 51.60 -18.01
C PHE A 29 -0.83 50.95 -17.22
N ALA A 30 0.42 51.21 -17.62
CA ALA A 30 1.60 50.67 -16.96
C ALA A 30 1.62 51.00 -15.46
N LYS A 31 1.45 52.28 -15.09
CA LYS A 31 1.46 52.72 -13.69
C LYS A 31 0.39 52.04 -12.84
N ARG A 32 -0.74 51.68 -13.44
CA ARG A 32 -1.87 51.09 -12.75
C ARG A 32 -1.75 49.58 -12.61
N TYR A 33 -1.42 48.89 -13.70
CA TYR A 33 -1.53 47.44 -13.82
C TYR A 33 -0.18 46.71 -13.82
N ILE A 34 0.95 47.42 -13.85
CA ILE A 34 2.30 46.86 -13.91
C ILE A 34 3.10 47.36 -12.70
N PHE A 35 3.77 46.45 -11.99
CA PHE A 35 4.68 46.86 -10.91
C PHE A 35 6.05 47.19 -11.47
N PHE A 36 6.46 48.46 -11.36
CA PHE A 36 7.83 48.88 -11.61
C PHE A 36 8.55 49.08 -10.28
N GLU A 37 9.66 48.37 -10.05
CA GLU A 37 10.64 48.77 -9.04
C GLU A 37 11.55 49.84 -9.67
N SER A 38 11.12 51.10 -9.69
CA SER A 38 11.81 52.21 -10.40
C SER A 38 13.20 52.55 -9.87
N ASP A 39 13.54 52.11 -8.65
CA ASP A 39 14.75 52.58 -7.95
C ASP A 39 15.90 51.57 -7.98
N ALA A 40 15.76 50.46 -8.72
CA ALA A 40 16.62 49.29 -8.60
C ALA A 40 17.60 49.06 -9.78
N GLU A 41 17.39 49.73 -10.93
CA GLU A 41 18.09 49.42 -12.19
C GLU A 41 19.60 49.74 -12.22
N ASN A 42 20.07 50.60 -11.32
CA ASN A 42 21.48 50.97 -11.19
C ASN A 42 22.14 50.47 -9.90
N ASP A 43 21.40 49.84 -8.99
CA ASP A 43 22.02 49.24 -7.81
C ASP A 43 22.59 47.86 -8.17
N LYS A 44 23.91 47.83 -8.29
CA LYS A 44 24.72 46.61 -8.41
C LYS A 44 24.29 45.51 -7.44
N TYR A 45 23.99 45.84 -6.18
CA TYR A 45 23.59 44.87 -5.18
C TYR A 45 22.23 44.27 -5.49
N TYR A 46 21.29 45.08 -5.96
CA TYR A 46 19.98 44.61 -6.39
C TYR A 46 20.10 43.63 -7.56
N LEU A 47 20.85 43.98 -8.62
CA LEU A 47 21.02 43.13 -9.79
C LEU A 47 21.61 41.75 -9.44
N ILE A 48 22.67 41.72 -8.62
CA ILE A 48 23.30 40.47 -8.17
C ILE A 48 22.32 39.65 -7.30
N LYS A 49 21.60 40.31 -6.39
CA LYS A 49 20.63 39.66 -5.50
C LYS A 49 19.46 39.07 -6.29
N SER A 50 18.93 39.81 -7.27
CA SER A 50 17.84 39.37 -8.14
C SER A 50 18.25 38.15 -8.96
N ASN A 51 19.41 38.19 -9.63
CA ASN A 51 19.95 37.05 -10.38
C ASN A 51 20.22 35.83 -9.49
N THR A 52 20.77 36.05 -8.28
CA THR A 52 20.99 34.95 -7.32
C THR A 52 19.67 34.33 -6.88
N LYS A 53 18.64 35.15 -6.65
CA LYS A 53 17.30 34.68 -6.31
C LYS A 53 16.71 33.87 -7.46
N PHE A 54 16.74 34.37 -8.70
CA PHE A 54 16.27 33.63 -9.87
C PHE A 54 16.94 32.26 -9.99
N ASN A 55 18.28 32.21 -9.92
CA ASN A 55 19.04 30.97 -10.05
C ASN A 55 18.77 29.96 -8.91
N SER A 56 18.19 30.40 -7.78
CA SER A 56 17.80 29.53 -6.68
C SER A 56 16.42 28.90 -6.86
N ILE A 57 15.60 29.45 -7.77
CA ILE A 57 14.27 28.91 -8.08
C ILE A 57 14.44 27.71 -9.02
N ILE A 58 13.79 26.61 -8.66
CA ILE A 58 13.79 25.39 -9.48
C ILE A 58 12.67 25.56 -10.52
N LEU A 59 13.05 25.77 -11.78
CA LEU A 59 12.14 25.90 -12.92
C LEU A 59 12.43 24.81 -13.97
N PRO A 60 11.41 24.36 -14.73
CA PRO A 60 11.61 23.62 -15.97
C PRO A 60 12.54 24.39 -16.92
N GLU A 61 13.29 23.67 -17.77
CA GLU A 61 14.28 24.29 -18.66
C GLU A 61 13.65 25.36 -19.54
N GLU A 62 12.43 25.11 -20.02
CA GLU A 62 11.65 25.99 -20.88
C GLU A 62 11.27 27.30 -20.21
N LEU A 63 11.23 27.36 -18.86
CA LEU A 63 10.91 28.57 -18.09
C LEU A 63 12.14 29.17 -17.41
N SER A 64 13.32 28.58 -17.57
CA SER A 64 14.53 28.87 -16.78
C SER A 64 15.43 29.99 -17.35
N GLU A 65 15.00 30.67 -18.42
CA GLU A 65 15.83 31.70 -19.04
C GLU A 65 15.84 33.03 -18.26
N ASN A 66 17.03 33.51 -17.90
CA ASN A 66 17.20 34.86 -17.36
C ASN A 66 16.98 35.88 -18.47
N PHE A 67 15.96 36.73 -18.34
CA PHE A 67 15.66 37.78 -19.31
C PHE A 67 16.79 38.81 -19.38
N ILE A 68 17.10 39.27 -20.59
CA ILE A 68 18.11 40.29 -20.84
C ILE A 68 17.49 41.41 -21.67
N TYR A 69 17.41 42.61 -21.09
CA TYR A 69 17.02 43.79 -21.86
C TYR A 69 18.21 44.28 -22.71
N TYR A 70 17.96 44.63 -23.97
CA TYR A 70 19.03 44.89 -24.95
C TYR A 70 19.92 46.08 -24.58
N LYS A 71 19.43 47.06 -23.82
CA LYS A 71 20.24 48.20 -23.35
C LYS A 71 21.20 47.82 -22.22
N ASP A 72 20.94 46.71 -21.54
CA ASP A 72 21.63 46.29 -20.32
C ASP A 72 22.45 45.01 -20.50
N PHE A 73 22.57 44.49 -21.74
CA PHE A 73 23.20 43.18 -21.95
C PHE A 73 24.68 43.11 -21.52
N ALA A 74 25.38 44.25 -21.45
CA ALA A 74 26.72 44.32 -20.86
C ALA A 74 26.73 43.87 -19.38
N LYS A 75 25.66 44.17 -18.63
CA LYS A 75 25.49 43.75 -17.23
C LYS A 75 25.29 42.24 -17.11
N TYR A 76 24.87 41.53 -18.16
CA TYR A 76 24.65 40.09 -18.12
C TYR A 76 25.94 39.30 -17.85
N PHE A 77 27.08 39.77 -18.38
CA PHE A 77 28.35 39.04 -18.28
C PHE A 77 29.04 39.10 -16.91
N VAL A 78 28.58 39.99 -16.03
CA VAL A 78 29.07 40.10 -14.65
C VAL A 78 28.23 39.27 -13.66
N LEU A 79 27.14 38.67 -14.12
CA LEU A 79 26.24 37.83 -13.34
C LEU A 79 26.64 36.35 -13.48
N ASP A 80 26.20 35.56 -12.51
CA ASP A 80 26.36 34.11 -12.56
C ASP A 80 25.30 33.50 -13.50
N THR A 81 25.63 33.37 -14.79
CA THR A 81 24.67 32.99 -15.85
C THR A 81 25.00 31.64 -16.48
N LYS A 82 24.01 30.95 -17.07
CA LYS A 82 24.20 29.68 -17.81
C LYS A 82 25.27 29.85 -18.90
N PHE A 83 25.21 30.95 -19.65
CA PHE A 83 26.20 31.32 -20.66
C PHE A 83 27.64 31.37 -20.11
N SER A 84 27.86 32.10 -19.02
CA SER A 84 29.20 32.23 -18.42
C SER A 84 29.74 30.89 -17.89
N LYS A 85 28.89 30.07 -17.27
CA LYS A 85 29.23 28.75 -16.76
C LYS A 85 29.67 27.80 -17.86
N ILE A 86 28.93 27.76 -18.97
CA ILE A 86 29.26 26.91 -20.13
C ILE A 86 30.60 27.34 -20.74
N LEU A 87 30.81 28.64 -20.96
CA LEU A 87 32.09 29.13 -21.49
C LEU A 87 33.26 28.87 -20.55
N HIS A 88 33.07 29.01 -19.24
CA HIS A 88 34.10 28.65 -18.25
C HIS A 88 34.44 27.17 -18.30
N LYS A 89 33.45 26.30 -18.45
CA LYS A 89 33.62 24.84 -18.63
C LYS A 89 34.38 24.52 -19.93
N ILE A 90 33.98 25.10 -21.07
CA ILE A 90 34.62 24.89 -22.38
C ILE A 90 36.11 25.30 -22.37
N TYR A 91 36.43 26.41 -21.71
CA TYR A 91 37.79 26.96 -21.70
C TYR A 91 38.58 26.67 -20.41
N ASN A 92 38.06 25.81 -19.53
CA ASN A 92 38.66 25.46 -18.23
C ASN A 92 39.05 26.69 -17.38
N ILE A 93 38.18 27.70 -17.34
CA ILE A 93 38.37 28.93 -16.58
C ILE A 93 37.85 28.73 -15.16
N ASN A 94 38.70 28.90 -14.16
CA ASN A 94 38.30 28.94 -12.75
C ASN A 94 38.86 30.21 -12.07
N LEU A 95 38.04 31.25 -11.99
CA LEU A 95 38.44 32.58 -11.49
C LEU A 95 38.90 32.57 -10.02
N GLN A 96 38.39 31.65 -9.20
CA GLN A 96 38.76 31.51 -7.79
C GLN A 96 40.17 30.92 -7.63
N LYS A 97 40.51 29.91 -8.45
CA LYS A 97 41.83 29.24 -8.42
C LYS A 97 42.91 30.03 -9.16
N MET A 98 42.54 30.99 -10.02
CA MET A 98 43.48 31.81 -10.77
C MET A 98 44.22 32.82 -9.88
N VAL A 99 45.55 32.92 -10.07
CA VAL A 99 46.39 33.96 -9.46
C VAL A 99 45.93 35.34 -9.94
N ARG A 100 46.04 36.38 -9.10
CA ARG A 100 45.62 37.76 -9.43
C ARG A 100 46.27 38.34 -10.69
N THR A 101 47.46 37.86 -11.06
CA THR A 101 48.18 38.28 -12.28
C THR A 101 47.73 37.53 -13.55
N ASN A 102 46.79 36.58 -13.45
CA ASN A 102 46.28 35.87 -14.61
C ASN A 102 45.49 36.83 -15.52
N PRO A 103 45.82 36.92 -16.83
CA PRO A 103 45.14 37.83 -17.74
C PRO A 103 43.61 37.66 -17.79
N GLN A 104 43.11 36.42 -17.69
CA GLN A 104 41.66 36.16 -17.69
C GLN A 104 40.97 36.73 -16.46
N LYS A 105 41.62 36.63 -15.29
CA LYS A 105 41.10 37.20 -14.04
C LYS A 105 41.09 38.72 -14.09
N LEU A 106 42.15 39.34 -14.63
CA LEU A 106 42.23 40.79 -14.83
C LEU A 106 41.17 41.29 -15.83
N ILE A 107 40.92 40.56 -16.93
CA ILE A 107 39.84 40.87 -17.89
C ILE A 107 38.51 40.96 -17.15
N TYR A 108 38.16 39.97 -16.33
CA TYR A 108 36.92 39.97 -15.56
C TYR A 108 36.85 41.09 -14.53
N GLU A 109 37.93 41.33 -13.78
CA GLU A 109 37.97 42.40 -12.77
C GLU A 109 37.81 43.79 -13.40
N TYR A 110 38.45 44.04 -14.54
CA TYR A 110 38.30 45.32 -15.25
C TYR A 110 36.95 45.43 -15.94
N TYR A 111 36.43 44.36 -16.54
CA TYR A 111 35.10 44.37 -17.16
C TYR A 111 34.02 44.65 -16.12
N TYR A 112 34.12 44.01 -14.96
CA TYR A 112 33.24 44.26 -13.83
C TYR A 112 33.28 45.72 -13.34
N LYS A 113 34.47 46.30 -13.22
CA LYS A 113 34.62 47.72 -12.88
C LYS A 113 34.07 48.65 -13.96
N TRP A 114 34.19 48.28 -15.23
CA TRP A 114 33.64 49.04 -16.36
C TRP A 114 32.10 49.09 -16.32
N VAL A 115 31.44 47.93 -16.14
CA VAL A 115 29.97 47.83 -16.08
C VAL A 115 29.36 48.71 -14.98
N PHE A 116 30.02 48.83 -13.83
CA PHE A 116 29.52 49.58 -12.67
C PHE A 116 30.26 50.91 -12.42
N ALA A 117 30.95 51.46 -13.41
CA ALA A 117 31.64 52.74 -13.26
C ALA A 117 30.67 53.93 -13.43
N ASP A 118 30.47 54.71 -12.36
CA ASP A 118 29.61 55.90 -12.37
C ASP A 118 30.22 57.11 -13.11
N LEU A 119 31.55 57.15 -13.25
CA LEU A 119 32.29 58.27 -13.85
C LEU A 119 32.82 57.92 -15.26
N ASN A 120 32.48 58.75 -16.26
CA ASN A 120 32.87 58.58 -17.66
C ASN A 120 34.39 58.41 -17.90
N LYS A 121 35.26 59.00 -17.05
CA LYS A 121 36.73 58.88 -17.19
C LYS A 121 37.26 57.52 -16.72
N ASP A 122 36.73 57.01 -15.61
CA ASP A 122 37.13 55.71 -15.06
C ASP A 122 36.60 54.57 -15.92
N ASN A 123 35.40 54.76 -16.46
CA ASN A 123 34.76 53.85 -17.40
C ASN A 123 35.67 53.55 -18.62
N ARG A 124 36.15 54.59 -19.32
CA ARG A 124 37.04 54.43 -20.48
C ARG A 124 38.37 53.73 -20.12
N TYR A 125 38.94 54.04 -18.95
CA TYR A 125 40.18 53.38 -18.49
C TYR A 125 39.97 51.88 -18.33
N PHE A 126 38.88 51.46 -17.70
CA PHE A 126 38.57 50.04 -17.51
C PHE A 126 38.27 49.34 -18.84
N ALA A 127 37.50 49.96 -19.74
CA ALA A 127 37.22 49.41 -21.07
C ALA A 127 38.50 49.18 -21.88
N MET A 128 39.39 50.18 -21.94
CA MET A 128 40.68 50.07 -22.62
C MET A 128 41.59 49.02 -21.97
N SER A 129 41.54 48.88 -20.65
CA SER A 129 42.30 47.86 -19.92
C SER A 129 41.82 46.46 -20.27
N VAL A 130 40.51 46.24 -20.38
CA VAL A 130 39.94 44.97 -20.87
C VAL A 130 40.42 44.68 -22.28
N LEU A 131 40.27 45.62 -23.22
CA LEU A 131 40.69 45.42 -24.61
C LEU A 131 42.20 45.16 -24.75
N LYS A 132 43.02 45.83 -23.94
CA LYS A 132 44.46 45.57 -23.89
C LYS A 132 44.76 44.15 -23.39
N GLN A 133 44.16 43.74 -22.28
CA GLN A 133 44.37 42.40 -21.73
C GLN A 133 43.85 41.30 -22.67
N ILE A 134 42.73 41.53 -23.37
CA ILE A 134 42.21 40.60 -24.39
C ILE A 134 43.25 40.40 -25.50
N LYS A 135 43.85 41.47 -26.03
CA LYS A 135 44.90 41.41 -27.05
C LYS A 135 46.16 40.67 -26.59
N GLU A 136 46.50 40.80 -25.30
CA GLU A 136 47.66 40.15 -24.68
C GLU A 136 47.38 38.69 -24.27
N SER A 137 46.11 38.27 -24.28
CA SER A 137 45.65 36.94 -23.86
C SER A 137 45.38 35.98 -25.02
N ARG A 138 45.18 34.69 -24.73
CA ARG A 138 44.74 33.72 -25.74
C ARG A 138 43.32 34.08 -26.20
N LYS A 139 43.17 34.28 -27.51
CA LYS A 139 41.87 34.50 -28.16
C LYS A 139 40.94 33.31 -27.90
N ASN A 140 39.78 33.61 -27.33
CA ASN A 140 38.71 32.65 -27.05
C ASN A 140 37.35 33.36 -27.21
N ALA A 141 36.27 32.59 -27.35
CA ALA A 141 34.95 33.15 -27.62
C ALA A 141 34.46 34.08 -26.51
N LEU A 142 34.74 33.77 -25.25
CA LEU A 142 34.36 34.61 -24.12
C LEU A 142 35.03 36.00 -24.19
N ASN A 143 36.33 36.05 -24.46
CA ASN A 143 37.06 37.32 -24.58
C ASN A 143 36.54 38.14 -25.76
N LEU A 144 36.21 37.49 -26.89
CA LEU A 144 35.62 38.16 -28.04
C LEU A 144 34.22 38.71 -27.77
N VAL A 145 33.40 37.97 -27.02
CA VAL A 145 32.07 38.42 -26.59
C VAL A 145 32.17 39.64 -25.67
N LEU A 146 33.09 39.64 -24.69
CA LEU A 146 33.33 40.79 -23.82
C LEU A 146 33.84 42.00 -24.61
N GLN A 147 34.72 41.77 -25.60
CA GLN A 147 35.18 42.82 -26.51
C GLN A 147 34.02 43.40 -27.33
N GLY A 148 33.18 42.56 -27.94
CA GLY A 148 32.01 43.01 -28.70
C GLY A 148 31.07 43.84 -27.83
N SER A 149 30.76 43.36 -26.62
CA SER A 149 29.94 44.09 -25.66
C SER A 149 30.47 45.50 -25.33
N ILE A 150 31.79 45.66 -25.12
CA ILE A 150 32.40 46.99 -24.91
C ILE A 150 32.24 47.87 -26.14
N LEU A 151 32.54 47.34 -27.33
CA LEU A 151 32.45 48.07 -28.59
C LEU A 151 31.01 48.47 -28.95
N ALA A 152 30.00 47.78 -28.41
CA ALA A 152 28.60 48.13 -28.59
C ALA A 152 28.06 49.16 -27.58
N ASN A 153 28.59 49.19 -26.34
CA ASN A 153 27.98 49.97 -25.24
C ASN A 153 28.83 51.16 -24.76
N ASP A 154 30.15 51.13 -24.90
CA ASP A 154 31.00 52.24 -24.47
C ASP A 154 30.93 53.40 -25.48
N LYS A 155 30.33 54.52 -25.08
CA LYS A 155 30.14 55.70 -25.94
C LYS A 155 31.43 56.22 -26.59
N ASN A 156 32.59 56.03 -25.97
CA ASN A 156 33.88 56.51 -26.49
C ASN A 156 34.55 55.51 -27.42
N LEU A 157 34.17 54.24 -27.35
CA LEU A 157 34.74 53.13 -28.13
C LEU A 157 33.73 52.51 -29.09
N LEU A 158 32.54 53.11 -29.21
CA LEU A 158 31.41 52.63 -29.99
C LEU A 158 31.84 52.31 -31.42
N ASN A 159 31.68 51.05 -31.80
CA ASN A 159 31.96 50.54 -33.14
C ASN A 159 31.10 49.30 -33.40
N ILE A 160 29.91 49.52 -33.95
CA ILE A 160 28.91 48.49 -34.23
C ILE A 160 29.47 47.39 -35.13
N GLN A 161 30.11 47.75 -36.25
CA GLN A 161 30.68 46.79 -37.20
C GLN A 161 31.73 45.88 -36.54
N LYS A 162 32.70 46.43 -35.80
CA LYS A 162 33.72 45.63 -35.12
C LYS A 162 33.15 44.82 -33.97
N SER A 163 32.07 45.27 -33.36
CA SER A 163 31.34 44.48 -32.36
C SER A 163 30.75 43.23 -33.00
N LEU A 164 30.05 43.37 -34.12
CA LEU A 164 29.48 42.25 -34.88
C LEU A 164 30.58 41.28 -35.36
N GLU A 165 31.67 41.80 -35.92
CA GLU A 165 32.83 40.99 -36.31
C GLU A 165 33.42 40.18 -35.13
N SER A 166 33.44 40.79 -33.93
CA SER A 166 33.92 40.10 -32.72
C SER A 166 32.99 38.95 -32.33
N PHE A 167 31.67 39.12 -32.48
CA PHE A 167 30.69 38.07 -32.21
C PHE A 167 30.72 36.95 -33.26
N ASP A 168 30.82 37.29 -34.55
CA ASP A 168 30.95 36.30 -35.63
C ASP A 168 32.22 35.44 -35.44
N GLU A 169 33.32 36.08 -35.06
CA GLU A 169 34.55 35.34 -34.76
C GLU A 169 34.44 34.49 -33.49
N ALA A 170 33.69 34.95 -32.48
CA ALA A 170 33.40 34.14 -31.29
C ALA A 170 32.62 32.86 -31.66
N GLU A 171 31.62 32.98 -32.53
CA GLU A 171 30.83 31.86 -33.02
C GLU A 171 31.67 30.85 -33.82
N GLN A 172 32.55 31.35 -34.69
CA GLN A 172 33.49 30.51 -35.44
C GLN A 172 34.42 29.74 -34.49
N LEU A 173 34.98 30.40 -33.47
CA LEU A 173 35.85 29.74 -32.49
C LEU A 173 35.15 28.67 -31.66
N LEU A 174 33.84 28.82 -31.42
CA LEU A 174 33.03 27.80 -30.73
C LEU A 174 32.77 26.59 -31.62
N SER A 175 32.51 26.82 -32.91
CA SER A 175 32.26 25.74 -33.87
C SER A 175 33.49 24.83 -34.08
N LEU A 176 34.68 25.29 -33.69
CA LEU A 176 35.93 24.52 -33.72
C LEU A 176 36.18 23.70 -32.44
N LYS A 177 35.30 23.75 -31.44
CA LYS A 177 35.45 23.02 -30.16
C LYS A 177 34.70 21.71 -30.17
N SER A 178 35.34 20.66 -29.67
CA SER A 178 34.68 19.39 -29.33
C SER A 178 34.02 19.52 -27.96
N PHE A 179 32.73 19.83 -27.92
CA PHE A 179 31.93 19.92 -26.71
C PHE A 179 30.51 19.37 -26.94
N GLU A 180 29.72 19.25 -25.87
CA GLU A 180 28.32 18.82 -25.99
C GLU A 180 27.54 19.74 -26.93
N ILE A 181 26.76 19.14 -27.84
CA ILE A 181 26.02 19.88 -28.88
C ILE A 181 25.02 20.86 -28.26
N SER A 182 24.36 20.46 -27.17
CA SER A 182 23.44 21.30 -26.41
C SER A 182 24.13 22.53 -25.81
N ASP A 183 25.29 22.35 -25.16
CA ASP A 183 26.09 23.44 -24.61
C ASP A 183 26.54 24.43 -25.72
N ILE A 184 26.93 23.93 -26.89
CA ILE A 184 27.31 24.77 -28.04
C ILE A 184 26.09 25.53 -28.58
N ALA A 185 24.95 24.86 -28.75
CA ALA A 185 23.71 25.50 -29.22
C ALA A 185 23.25 26.61 -28.27
N GLU A 186 23.32 26.40 -26.95
CA GLU A 186 23.00 27.42 -25.94
C GLU A 186 23.93 28.65 -26.06
N VAL A 187 25.23 28.45 -26.24
CA VAL A 187 26.17 29.58 -26.40
C VAL A 187 25.93 30.31 -27.73
N LYS A 188 25.63 29.58 -28.81
CA LYS A 188 25.27 30.17 -30.11
C LYS A 188 23.98 30.99 -30.02
N TYR A 189 22.95 30.48 -29.33
CA TYR A 189 21.72 31.21 -29.03
C TYR A 189 22.03 32.60 -28.45
N PHE A 190 22.86 32.67 -27.39
CA PHE A 190 23.24 33.93 -26.77
C PHE A 190 24.09 34.82 -27.67
N ILE A 191 24.98 34.28 -28.51
CA ILE A 191 25.76 35.10 -29.45
C ILE A 191 24.84 35.75 -30.49
N CYS A 192 23.91 35.00 -31.09
CA CYS A 192 22.90 35.56 -32.01
C CYS A 192 22.04 36.61 -31.30
N LEU A 193 21.65 36.35 -30.04
CA LEU A 193 20.92 37.32 -29.22
C LEU A 193 21.70 38.63 -29.04
N PHE A 194 22.99 38.56 -28.71
CA PHE A 194 23.84 39.75 -28.54
C PHE A 194 24.07 40.49 -29.86
N LYS A 195 24.20 39.79 -30.98
CA LYS A 195 24.23 40.42 -32.31
C LYS A 195 22.93 41.16 -32.58
N GLY A 196 21.78 40.56 -32.29
CA GLY A 196 20.47 41.22 -32.38
C GLY A 196 20.38 42.48 -31.51
N PHE A 197 20.91 42.44 -30.28
CA PHE A 197 20.98 43.64 -29.42
C PHE A 197 21.83 44.76 -30.00
N VAL A 198 22.98 44.42 -30.61
CA VAL A 198 23.83 45.40 -31.28
C VAL A 198 23.12 46.03 -32.48
N GLN A 199 22.37 45.24 -33.25
CA GLN A 199 21.55 45.77 -34.35
C GLN A 199 20.43 46.69 -33.84
N LEU A 200 19.79 46.35 -32.72
CA LEU A 200 18.80 47.23 -32.08
C LEU A 200 19.41 48.56 -31.59
N LEU A 201 20.62 48.52 -31.01
CA LEU A 201 21.35 49.72 -30.61
C LEU A 201 21.70 50.61 -31.81
N ASP A 202 21.91 50.03 -32.99
CA ASP A 202 22.16 50.72 -34.26
C ASP A 202 20.87 51.09 -35.01
N GLN A 203 19.69 50.82 -34.43
CA GLN A 203 18.37 51.03 -35.07
C GLN A 203 18.17 50.25 -36.39
N ASN A 204 18.96 49.18 -36.60
CA ASN A 204 18.82 48.29 -37.74
C ASN A 204 17.85 47.15 -37.42
N HIS A 205 16.54 47.43 -37.51
CA HIS A 205 15.49 46.51 -37.10
C HIS A 205 15.40 45.23 -37.98
N GLU A 206 15.72 45.32 -39.28
CA GLU A 206 15.80 44.15 -40.17
C GLU A 206 16.96 43.22 -39.78
N GLY A 207 18.13 43.81 -39.51
CA GLY A 207 19.28 43.07 -39.00
C GLY A 207 18.98 42.41 -37.66
N ALA A 208 18.32 43.14 -36.75
CA ALA A 208 17.92 42.62 -35.45
C ALA A 208 16.95 41.44 -35.58
N LYS A 209 15.90 41.58 -36.41
CA LYS A 209 14.94 40.51 -36.74
C LYS A 209 15.65 39.25 -37.23
N TYR A 210 16.56 39.39 -38.18
CA TYR A 210 17.33 38.26 -38.71
C TYR A 210 18.08 37.51 -37.60
N GLU A 211 18.81 38.24 -36.75
CA GLU A 211 19.61 37.64 -35.67
C GLU A 211 18.73 36.99 -34.58
N PHE A 212 17.57 37.57 -34.24
CA PHE A 212 16.65 36.93 -33.29
C PHE A 212 15.99 35.67 -33.86
N ILE A 213 15.68 35.63 -35.15
CA ILE A 213 15.22 34.40 -35.81
C ILE A 213 16.33 33.34 -35.80
N GLN A 214 17.59 33.73 -36.04
CA GLN A 214 18.72 32.82 -35.92
C GLN A 214 18.88 32.31 -34.49
N ALA A 215 18.71 33.16 -33.47
CA ALA A 215 18.71 32.73 -32.08
C ALA A 215 17.62 31.68 -31.84
N LEU A 216 16.37 31.95 -32.24
CA LEU A 216 15.25 31.01 -32.08
C LEU A 216 15.44 29.69 -32.84
N SER A 217 16.23 29.67 -33.92
CA SER A 217 16.61 28.42 -34.59
C SER A 217 17.52 27.51 -33.75
N GLN A 218 18.30 28.11 -32.83
CA GLN A 218 19.14 27.36 -31.89
C GLN A 218 18.37 26.93 -30.64
N LYS A 219 17.44 27.78 -30.18
CA LYS A 219 16.59 27.55 -29.00
C LYS A 219 15.21 28.17 -29.20
N SER A 220 14.22 27.36 -29.55
CA SER A 220 12.89 27.81 -29.97
C SER A 220 12.02 28.39 -28.85
N ASP A 221 12.30 28.00 -27.60
CA ASP A 221 11.69 28.51 -26.37
C ASP A 221 12.39 29.76 -25.82
N GLY A 222 13.40 30.30 -26.54
CA GLY A 222 14.22 31.42 -26.10
C GLY A 222 13.45 32.74 -25.93
N ILE A 223 12.93 32.99 -24.71
CA ILE A 223 11.99 34.07 -24.43
C ILE A 223 12.57 35.47 -24.67
N THR A 224 13.87 35.67 -24.40
CA THR A 224 14.52 36.97 -24.63
C THR A 224 14.56 37.29 -26.12
N ALA A 225 14.85 36.30 -26.96
CA ALA A 225 14.82 36.48 -28.41
C ALA A 225 13.40 36.77 -28.93
N LYS A 226 12.37 36.08 -28.42
CA LYS A 226 10.97 36.38 -28.76
C LYS A 226 10.57 37.80 -28.38
N PHE A 227 10.96 38.25 -27.19
CA PHE A 227 10.66 39.58 -26.70
C PHE A 227 11.21 40.67 -27.62
N HIS A 228 12.50 40.60 -27.95
CA HIS A 228 13.15 41.60 -28.79
C HIS A 228 12.79 41.46 -30.27
N LEU A 229 12.44 40.25 -30.73
CA LEU A 229 11.84 40.06 -32.05
C LEU A 229 10.52 40.83 -32.14
N ALA A 230 9.65 40.74 -31.13
CA ALA A 230 8.39 41.48 -31.12
C ALA A 230 8.60 43.01 -31.20
N ILE A 231 9.65 43.53 -30.54
CA ILE A 231 10.04 44.95 -30.65
C ILE A 231 10.47 45.29 -32.08
N SER A 232 11.34 44.47 -32.69
CA SER A 232 11.75 44.66 -34.08
C SER A 232 10.56 44.66 -35.04
N GLU A 233 9.61 43.75 -34.88
CA GLU A 233 8.41 43.69 -35.73
C GLU A 233 7.51 44.92 -35.58
N ILE A 234 7.41 45.53 -34.38
CA ILE A 234 6.69 46.80 -34.20
C ILE A 234 7.33 47.90 -35.04
N HIS A 235 8.66 48.02 -34.99
CA HIS A 235 9.38 48.99 -35.80
C HIS A 235 9.24 48.73 -37.31
N LEU A 236 9.08 47.46 -37.70
CA LEU A 236 8.84 47.05 -39.09
C LEU A 236 7.36 47.06 -39.49
N SER A 237 6.46 47.52 -38.60
CA SER A 237 5.01 47.60 -38.80
C SER A 237 4.30 46.24 -39.00
N ASP A 238 4.92 45.13 -38.59
CA ASP A 238 4.28 43.80 -38.53
C ASP A 238 3.65 43.60 -37.14
N LEU A 239 2.51 44.27 -36.93
CA LEU A 239 1.83 44.26 -35.63
C LEU A 239 1.20 42.90 -35.31
N ASP A 240 0.78 42.11 -36.31
CA ASP A 240 0.12 40.83 -36.08
C ASP A 240 1.09 39.82 -35.45
N LEU A 241 2.30 39.70 -36.02
CA LEU A 241 3.34 38.85 -35.44
C LEU A 241 3.76 39.36 -34.06
N SER A 242 3.92 40.67 -33.88
CA SER A 242 4.26 41.24 -32.59
C SER A 242 3.23 40.93 -31.50
N LYS A 243 1.93 41.12 -31.79
CA LYS A 243 0.83 40.78 -30.86
C LYS A 243 0.82 39.29 -30.51
N SER A 244 1.11 38.41 -31.47
CA SER A 244 1.24 36.97 -31.22
C SER A 244 2.39 36.67 -30.24
N LEU A 245 3.58 37.22 -30.50
CA LEU A 245 4.75 37.02 -29.64
C LEU A 245 4.53 37.57 -28.22
N VAL A 246 3.90 38.74 -28.09
CA VAL A 246 3.58 39.35 -26.79
C VAL A 246 2.65 38.44 -25.99
N ASN A 247 1.63 37.84 -26.62
CA ASN A 247 0.76 36.89 -25.94
C ASN A 247 1.54 35.66 -25.44
N GLU A 248 2.42 35.08 -26.26
CA GLU A 248 3.29 33.99 -25.82
C GLU A 248 4.16 34.37 -24.62
N ILE A 249 4.63 35.61 -24.55
CA ILE A 249 5.47 36.12 -23.46
C ILE A 249 4.66 36.34 -22.19
N VAL A 250 3.44 36.86 -22.30
CA VAL A 250 2.53 36.97 -21.14
C VAL A 250 2.18 35.58 -20.60
N ASP A 251 1.89 34.61 -21.48
CA ASP A 251 1.60 33.24 -21.07
C ASP A 251 2.82 32.57 -20.43
N PHE A 252 4.03 32.88 -20.89
CA PHE A 252 5.27 32.46 -20.25
C PHE A 252 5.42 33.03 -18.84
N ASP A 253 5.14 34.32 -18.65
CA ASP A 253 5.14 34.96 -17.32
C ASP A 253 4.09 34.31 -16.40
N LEU A 254 2.90 34.02 -16.91
CA LEU A 254 1.84 33.32 -16.18
C LEU A 254 2.26 31.90 -15.77
N ASN A 255 2.90 31.15 -16.68
CA ASN A 255 3.38 29.80 -16.37
C ASN A 255 4.43 29.79 -15.25
N ARG A 256 5.30 30.80 -15.16
CA ARG A 256 6.23 30.96 -14.02
C ARG A 256 5.49 31.19 -12.70
N THR A 257 4.44 32.00 -12.71
CA THR A 257 3.60 32.20 -11.53
C THR A 257 2.82 30.94 -11.16
N HIS A 258 2.30 30.19 -12.14
CA HIS A 258 1.61 28.91 -11.91
C HIS A 258 2.50 27.89 -11.21
N GLN A 259 3.76 27.76 -11.60
CA GLN A 259 4.73 26.88 -10.93
C GLN A 259 4.90 27.23 -9.44
N SER A 260 4.88 28.53 -9.12
CA SER A 260 4.98 28.99 -7.73
C SER A 260 3.72 28.69 -6.93
N ILE A 261 2.55 28.79 -7.57
CA ILE A 261 1.24 28.45 -6.99
C ILE A 261 1.14 26.94 -6.70
N GLU A 262 1.54 26.11 -7.66
CA GLU A 262 1.52 24.65 -7.50
C GLU A 262 2.47 24.20 -6.39
N ALA A 263 3.67 24.80 -6.30
CA ALA A 263 4.67 24.47 -5.30
C ALA A 263 4.45 25.09 -3.90
N ASN A 264 3.37 25.87 -3.69
CA ASN A 264 3.12 26.62 -2.44
C ASN A 264 4.25 27.60 -2.06
N LYS A 265 4.89 28.26 -3.04
CA LYS A 265 6.05 29.13 -2.82
C LYS A 265 5.72 30.60 -3.01
N THR A 266 5.25 31.26 -1.95
CA THR A 266 4.89 32.70 -2.00
C THR A 266 6.08 33.58 -2.40
N ASN A 267 7.28 33.27 -1.92
CA ASN A 267 8.48 34.06 -2.23
C ASN A 267 8.86 34.05 -3.72
N ASP A 268 8.58 32.95 -4.41
CA ASP A 268 8.84 32.77 -5.84
C ASP A 268 7.74 33.47 -6.65
N PHE A 269 6.48 33.32 -6.24
CA PHE A 269 5.36 34.06 -6.81
C PHE A 269 5.60 35.58 -6.76
N ASN A 270 5.94 36.09 -5.57
CA ASN A 270 6.26 37.51 -5.35
C ASN A 270 7.43 37.98 -6.22
N TYR A 271 8.39 37.10 -6.50
CA TYR A 271 9.51 37.42 -7.38
C TYR A 271 9.04 37.60 -8.83
N PHE A 272 8.27 36.66 -9.36
CA PHE A 272 7.79 36.71 -10.74
C PHE A 272 6.83 37.87 -10.98
N VAL A 273 5.91 38.15 -10.05
CA VAL A 273 4.99 39.31 -10.15
C VAL A 273 5.72 40.65 -10.21
N ARG A 274 6.93 40.73 -9.64
CA ARG A 274 7.77 41.94 -9.67
C ARG A 274 8.78 41.98 -10.82
N ASN A 275 9.15 40.83 -11.37
CA ASN A 275 10.22 40.68 -12.36
C ASN A 275 9.73 39.91 -13.60
N PHE A 276 8.52 40.20 -14.05
CA PHE A 276 7.95 39.56 -15.23
C PHE A 276 8.40 40.25 -16.51
N ILE A 277 8.56 39.48 -17.58
CA ILE A 277 9.26 39.91 -18.79
C ILE A 277 8.43 40.94 -19.56
N SER A 278 7.12 40.69 -19.70
CA SER A 278 6.21 41.55 -20.45
C SER A 278 6.11 42.98 -19.90
N SER A 279 6.46 43.22 -18.63
CA SER A 279 6.57 44.58 -18.07
C SER A 279 7.58 45.46 -18.83
N ASN A 280 8.61 44.86 -19.43
CA ASN A 280 9.67 45.60 -20.10
C ASN A 280 9.23 46.25 -21.41
N TYR A 281 8.07 45.87 -21.97
CA TYR A 281 7.51 46.57 -23.14
C TYR A 281 7.17 48.03 -22.81
N PHE A 282 6.83 48.33 -21.56
CA PHE A 282 6.50 49.68 -21.12
C PHE A 282 7.73 50.60 -20.99
N ASN A 283 8.94 50.06 -21.11
CA ASN A 283 10.18 50.84 -21.15
C ASN A 283 10.42 51.48 -22.52
N ASP A 284 9.71 51.08 -23.56
CA ASP A 284 9.83 51.63 -24.91
C ASP A 284 8.51 52.26 -25.38
N SER A 285 8.55 53.55 -25.68
CA SER A 285 7.37 54.28 -26.14
C SER A 285 6.78 53.72 -27.44
N VAL A 286 7.60 53.09 -28.31
CA VAL A 286 7.12 52.52 -29.58
C VAL A 286 6.11 51.39 -29.36
N CYS A 287 6.15 50.75 -28.19
CA CYS A 287 5.28 49.64 -27.84
C CYS A 287 3.85 50.06 -27.48
N TYR A 288 3.48 51.35 -27.59
CA TYR A 288 2.11 51.80 -27.34
C TYR A 288 1.06 51.09 -28.21
N SER A 289 1.46 50.59 -29.39
CA SER A 289 0.62 49.80 -30.29
C SER A 289 0.20 48.45 -29.72
N LEU A 290 0.85 47.99 -28.64
CA LEU A 290 0.52 46.78 -27.91
C LEU A 290 -0.52 47.00 -26.80
N LEU A 291 -0.92 48.25 -26.52
CA LEU A 291 -1.85 48.56 -25.42
C LEU A 291 -3.11 47.70 -25.46
N GLU A 292 -3.69 47.51 -26.66
CA GLU A 292 -4.89 46.69 -26.87
C GLU A 292 -4.71 45.24 -26.38
N VAL A 293 -3.53 44.65 -26.54
CA VAL A 293 -3.25 43.27 -26.09
C VAL A 293 -3.36 43.17 -24.58
N PHE A 294 -2.82 44.16 -23.85
CA PHE A 294 -2.86 44.18 -22.39
C PHE A 294 -4.24 44.58 -21.85
N GLU A 295 -4.92 45.54 -22.48
CA GLU A 295 -6.28 45.94 -22.10
C GLU A 295 -7.27 44.77 -22.24
N ASN A 296 -7.20 44.02 -23.35
CA ASN A 296 -8.06 42.86 -23.59
C ASN A 296 -7.95 41.79 -22.50
N ARG A 297 -6.79 41.65 -21.86
CA ARG A 297 -6.59 40.71 -20.74
C ARG A 297 -7.18 41.20 -19.43
N ILE A 298 -7.23 42.51 -19.20
CA ILE A 298 -7.62 43.10 -17.90
C ILE A 298 -9.09 43.49 -17.81
N ASN A 299 -9.71 43.86 -18.93
CA ASN A 299 -11.03 44.48 -18.97
C ASN A 299 -12.12 43.65 -18.26
N ASP A 300 -12.10 42.32 -18.43
CA ASP A 300 -13.08 41.43 -17.78
C ASP A 300 -12.67 41.08 -16.34
N LEU A 301 -11.37 41.00 -16.06
CA LEU A 301 -10.84 40.57 -14.76
C LEU A 301 -11.03 41.63 -13.67
N THR A 302 -10.82 42.91 -14.00
CA THR A 302 -10.83 43.99 -12.99
C THR A 302 -12.20 44.15 -12.33
N SER A 303 -13.27 44.00 -13.12
CA SER A 303 -14.64 44.19 -12.65
C SER A 303 -15.08 43.12 -11.63
N SER A 304 -14.52 41.91 -11.72
CA SER A 304 -14.88 40.77 -10.87
C SER A 304 -13.86 40.46 -9.78
N ALA A 305 -12.61 40.91 -9.93
CA ALA A 305 -11.50 40.56 -9.04
C ALA A 305 -11.78 40.84 -7.56
N GLN A 306 -12.31 42.03 -7.23
CA GLN A 306 -12.57 42.39 -5.84
C GLN A 306 -13.61 41.47 -5.19
N VAL A 307 -14.66 41.11 -5.93
CA VAL A 307 -15.68 40.16 -5.47
C VAL A 307 -15.06 38.79 -5.24
N ARG A 308 -14.25 38.31 -6.19
CA ARG A 308 -13.56 37.01 -6.11
C ARG A 308 -12.59 36.94 -4.93
N PHE A 309 -11.82 38.00 -4.67
CA PHE A 309 -10.95 38.08 -3.50
C PHE A 309 -11.73 38.07 -2.18
N LEU A 310 -12.88 38.74 -2.12
CA LEU A 310 -13.75 38.70 -0.95
C LEU A 310 -14.31 37.29 -0.73
N CYS A 311 -14.76 36.61 -1.80
CA CYS A 311 -15.19 35.21 -1.75
C CYS A 311 -14.09 34.29 -1.22
N LEU A 312 -12.89 34.34 -1.82
CA LEU A 312 -11.73 33.56 -1.37
C LEU A 312 -11.42 33.81 0.11
N LYS A 313 -11.46 35.05 0.55
CA LYS A 313 -11.21 35.43 1.95
C LYS A 313 -12.27 34.85 2.90
N GLU A 314 -13.55 34.98 2.56
CA GLU A 314 -14.66 34.45 3.35
C GLU A 314 -14.60 32.92 3.41
N ASP A 315 -14.28 32.27 2.29
CA ASP A 315 -14.12 30.81 2.22
C ASP A 315 -12.97 30.34 3.11
N ILE A 316 -11.79 30.97 3.05
CA ILE A 316 -10.65 30.66 3.92
C ILE A 316 -11.00 30.83 5.41
N ILE A 317 -11.69 31.92 5.77
CA ILE A 317 -12.14 32.15 7.15
C ILE A 317 -13.09 31.03 7.59
N SER A 318 -14.06 30.67 6.74
CA SER A 318 -15.01 29.61 7.06
C SER A 318 -14.35 28.24 7.18
N LEU A 319 -13.28 27.96 6.41
CA LEU A 319 -12.49 26.74 6.54
C LEU A 319 -11.75 26.67 7.88
N LYS A 320 -11.27 27.80 8.42
CA LYS A 320 -10.62 27.82 9.75
C LYS A 320 -11.57 27.50 10.90
N GLU A 321 -12.86 27.74 10.71
CA GLU A 321 -13.89 27.35 11.68
C GLU A 321 -14.16 25.84 11.65
N ILE A 322 -13.83 25.18 10.55
CA ILE A 322 -13.88 23.72 10.44
C ILE A 322 -12.70 23.16 11.23
N LYS A 323 -13.00 22.43 12.30
CA LYS A 323 -12.02 21.57 12.97
C LYS A 323 -11.75 20.37 12.07
N PHE A 324 -10.88 20.58 11.10
CA PHE A 324 -10.13 19.51 10.45
C PHE A 324 -9.43 18.74 11.57
N GLY A 325 -9.82 17.48 11.82
CA GLY A 325 -9.24 16.68 12.90
C GLY A 325 -7.73 16.44 12.71
N GLU A 326 -7.14 15.54 13.48
CA GLU A 326 -5.72 15.11 13.33
C GLU A 326 -5.41 14.40 11.98
N MET A 327 -6.33 14.45 11.02
CA MET A 327 -6.41 13.58 9.84
C MET A 327 -5.85 14.19 8.55
N HIS A 328 -5.14 15.32 8.62
CA HIS A 328 -4.69 16.05 7.42
C HIS A 328 -3.17 16.08 7.27
N GLU A 329 -2.73 15.86 6.04
CA GLU A 329 -1.34 15.92 5.62
C GLU A 329 -0.82 17.38 5.70
N GLU A 330 0.45 17.53 6.06
CA GLU A 330 1.17 18.82 6.15
C GLU A 330 1.02 19.66 4.86
N GLU A 331 0.81 19.00 3.72
CA GLU A 331 0.62 19.61 2.40
C GLU A 331 -0.68 20.41 2.28
N ILE A 332 -1.78 19.95 2.89
CA ILE A 332 -3.07 20.65 2.87
C ILE A 332 -2.95 22.00 3.58
N TYR A 333 -2.31 22.01 4.76
CA TYR A 333 -2.08 23.24 5.52
C TYR A 333 -1.18 24.21 4.75
N LYS A 334 -0.09 23.72 4.14
CA LYS A 334 0.77 24.56 3.28
C LYS A 334 0.01 25.18 2.11
N SER A 335 -0.92 24.45 1.51
CA SER A 335 -1.76 24.97 0.43
C SER A 335 -2.70 26.07 0.91
N LEU A 336 -3.39 25.86 2.04
CA LEU A 336 -4.28 26.87 2.62
C LEU A 336 -3.52 28.11 3.08
N ASP A 337 -2.36 27.93 3.73
CA ASP A 337 -1.49 29.03 4.16
C ASP A 337 -1.00 29.87 2.97
N PHE A 338 -0.63 29.21 1.87
CA PHE A 338 -0.25 29.89 0.63
C PHE A 338 -1.41 30.72 0.06
N ILE A 339 -2.62 30.16 -0.01
CA ILE A 339 -3.81 30.87 -0.53
C ILE A 339 -4.15 32.06 0.39
N GLU A 340 -4.08 31.89 1.71
CA GLU A 340 -4.30 32.97 2.66
C GLU A 340 -3.27 34.09 2.50
N GLU A 341 -1.99 33.74 2.39
CA GLU A 341 -0.92 34.71 2.19
C GLU A 341 -1.08 35.45 0.86
N PHE A 342 -1.49 34.74 -0.20
CA PHE A 342 -1.81 35.34 -1.49
C PHE A 342 -2.94 36.37 -1.35
N VAL A 343 -4.10 35.99 -0.79
CA VAL A 343 -5.24 36.90 -0.61
C VAL A 343 -4.84 38.11 0.24
N LYS A 344 -4.10 37.89 1.33
CA LYS A 344 -3.63 38.96 2.23
C LYS A 344 -2.74 39.97 1.50
N ASN A 345 -1.80 39.49 0.69
CA ASN A 345 -0.82 40.32 0.00
C ASN A 345 -1.42 41.04 -1.23
N TYR A 346 -2.43 40.44 -1.88
CA TYR A 346 -2.85 40.84 -3.22
C TYR A 346 -4.33 41.23 -3.38
N GLN A 347 -5.17 41.17 -2.34
CA GLN A 347 -6.61 41.52 -2.43
C GLN A 347 -6.94 42.90 -3.03
N ASN A 348 -6.02 43.86 -2.93
CA ASN A 348 -6.19 45.22 -3.47
C ASN A 348 -5.28 45.51 -4.67
N SER A 349 -4.62 44.48 -5.21
CA SER A 349 -3.67 44.63 -6.31
C SER A 349 -4.40 44.61 -7.64
N GLU A 350 -4.18 45.64 -8.44
CA GLU A 350 -4.62 45.68 -9.84
C GLU A 350 -3.56 45.09 -10.79
N ASN A 351 -2.45 44.52 -10.28
CA ASN A 351 -1.42 43.98 -11.15
C ASN A 351 -1.94 42.91 -12.13
N LEU A 352 -1.56 43.02 -13.41
CA LEU A 352 -1.97 42.12 -14.49
C LEU A 352 -1.83 40.63 -14.13
N LEU A 353 -0.63 40.22 -13.71
CA LEU A 353 -0.37 38.81 -13.39
C LEU A 353 -1.15 38.35 -12.16
N VAL A 354 -1.37 39.22 -11.18
CA VAL A 354 -2.21 38.89 -10.03
C VAL A 354 -3.64 38.62 -10.46
N LEU A 355 -4.22 39.50 -11.29
CA LEU A 355 -5.59 39.38 -11.78
C LEU A 355 -5.79 38.11 -12.61
N GLU A 356 -4.86 37.81 -13.52
CA GLU A 356 -4.89 36.60 -14.36
C GLU A 356 -4.76 35.30 -13.53
N ASN A 357 -4.04 35.34 -12.41
CA ASN A 357 -3.84 34.17 -11.55
C ASN A 357 -5.01 33.90 -10.57
N ILE A 358 -6.01 34.77 -10.44
CA ILE A 358 -7.13 34.56 -9.49
C ILE A 358 -7.81 33.22 -9.76
N SER A 359 -8.08 32.90 -11.03
CA SER A 359 -8.72 31.63 -11.42
C SER A 359 -7.87 30.40 -11.03
N LYS A 360 -6.54 30.50 -11.13
CA LYS A 360 -5.64 29.42 -10.72
C LYS A 360 -5.60 29.25 -9.20
N ILE A 361 -5.75 30.34 -8.44
CA ILE A 361 -5.84 30.30 -6.98
C ILE A 361 -7.16 29.67 -6.52
N GLU A 362 -8.28 30.03 -7.16
CA GLU A 362 -9.58 29.39 -6.92
C GLU A 362 -9.55 27.90 -7.24
N GLN A 363 -8.96 27.52 -8.38
CA GLN A 363 -8.75 26.11 -8.72
C GLN A 363 -7.92 25.40 -7.65
N LYS A 364 -6.83 26.02 -7.18
CA LYS A 364 -6.00 25.45 -6.10
C LYS A 364 -6.79 25.27 -4.81
N LEU A 365 -7.66 26.21 -4.46
CA LEU A 365 -8.56 26.08 -3.31
C LEU A 365 -9.48 24.86 -3.50
N VAL A 366 -10.18 24.77 -4.63
CA VAL A 366 -11.07 23.65 -4.95
C VAL A 366 -10.34 22.30 -4.89
N ASP A 367 -9.14 22.21 -5.46
CA ASP A 367 -8.36 20.97 -5.44
C ASP A 367 -7.89 20.61 -4.03
N THR A 368 -7.51 21.60 -3.22
CA THR A 368 -7.19 21.40 -1.79
C THR A 368 -8.41 20.87 -1.03
N LEU A 369 -9.60 21.42 -1.31
CA LEU A 369 -10.85 21.00 -0.69
C LEU A 369 -11.25 19.57 -1.11
N LYS A 370 -11.07 19.19 -2.37
CA LYS A 370 -11.29 17.80 -2.82
C LYS A 370 -10.36 16.82 -2.12
N SER A 371 -9.09 17.19 -1.92
CA SER A 371 -8.15 16.37 -1.14
C SER A 371 -8.59 16.22 0.31
N ILE A 372 -9.09 17.29 0.94
CA ILE A 372 -9.68 17.24 2.28
C ILE A 372 -10.87 16.26 2.31
N LEU A 373 -11.80 16.34 1.35
CA LEU A 373 -12.95 15.43 1.26
C LEU A 373 -12.51 13.97 1.16
N SER A 374 -11.57 13.68 0.27
CA SER A 374 -11.04 12.33 0.07
C SER A 374 -10.41 11.77 1.35
N ASN A 375 -9.61 12.58 2.05
CA ASN A 375 -8.94 12.16 3.28
C ASN A 375 -9.93 11.87 4.42
N ILE A 376 -10.99 12.68 4.55
CA ILE A 376 -12.06 12.44 5.52
C ILE A 376 -12.77 11.12 5.21
N GLU A 377 -13.18 10.91 3.96
CA GLU A 377 -13.87 9.68 3.53
C GLU A 377 -13.00 8.43 3.74
N GLU A 378 -11.71 8.50 3.42
CA GLU A 378 -10.78 7.39 3.60
C GLU A 378 -10.56 7.06 5.08
N SER A 379 -10.45 8.08 5.94
CA SER A 379 -10.28 7.88 7.38
C SER A 379 -11.48 7.15 7.99
N TYR A 380 -12.71 7.55 7.66
CA TYR A 380 -13.90 6.84 8.12
C TYR A 380 -13.99 5.42 7.57
N LYS A 381 -13.59 5.18 6.32
CA LYS A 381 -13.49 3.82 5.76
C LYS A 381 -12.50 2.97 6.56
N ARG A 382 -11.36 3.54 6.96
CA ARG A 382 -10.33 2.88 7.76
C ARG A 382 -10.84 2.54 9.16
N GLU A 383 -11.52 3.47 9.84
CA GLU A 383 -12.12 3.24 11.17
C GLU A 383 -13.15 2.10 11.15
N ILE A 384 -14.00 2.05 10.12
CA ILE A 384 -14.95 0.96 9.91
C ILE A 384 -14.21 -0.37 9.73
N GLN A 385 -13.21 -0.41 8.85
CA GLN A 385 -12.44 -1.63 8.58
C GLN A 385 -11.72 -2.15 9.83
N GLU A 386 -11.11 -1.27 10.61
CA GLU A 386 -10.46 -1.63 11.88
C GLU A 386 -11.46 -2.17 12.90
N SER A 387 -12.63 -1.56 13.01
CA SER A 387 -13.71 -2.03 13.89
C SER A 387 -14.25 -3.41 13.47
N LEU A 388 -14.42 -3.63 12.16
CA LEU A 388 -14.91 -4.91 11.62
C LEU A 388 -13.88 -6.04 11.74
N LYS A 389 -12.58 -5.73 11.80
CA LYS A 389 -11.51 -6.71 11.98
C LYS A 389 -11.64 -7.52 13.28
N ILE A 390 -12.26 -6.94 14.31
CA ILE A 390 -12.54 -7.64 15.58
C ILE A 390 -13.49 -8.83 15.36
N TYR A 391 -14.49 -8.68 14.47
CA TYR A 391 -15.38 -9.77 14.11
C TYR A 391 -14.64 -10.87 13.36
N ASP A 392 -13.77 -10.51 12.42
CA ASP A 392 -12.97 -11.48 11.67
C ASP A 392 -12.06 -12.32 12.57
N LEU A 393 -11.45 -11.68 13.58
CA LEU A 393 -10.67 -12.39 14.60
C LEU A 393 -11.52 -13.39 15.40
N LYS A 394 -12.68 -12.97 15.92
CA LYS A 394 -13.58 -13.86 16.71
C LYS A 394 -14.16 -15.00 15.87
N ILE A 395 -14.52 -14.73 14.62
CA ILE A 395 -14.96 -15.76 13.67
C ILE A 395 -13.82 -16.78 13.46
N GLY A 396 -12.60 -16.30 13.26
CA GLY A 396 -11.41 -17.16 13.15
C GLY A 396 -11.18 -18.05 14.38
N GLU A 397 -11.29 -17.49 15.59
CA GLU A 397 -11.19 -18.23 16.86
C GLU A 397 -12.25 -19.33 16.99
N ASN A 398 -13.51 -19.03 16.65
CA ASN A 398 -14.60 -20.00 16.71
C ASN A 398 -14.46 -21.10 15.66
N VAL A 399 -13.99 -20.79 14.45
CA VAL A 399 -13.68 -21.79 13.42
C VAL A 399 -12.57 -22.74 13.91
N GLN A 400 -11.55 -22.22 14.58
CA GLN A 400 -10.51 -23.07 15.20
C GLN A 400 -11.08 -23.93 16.34
N LEU A 401 -11.96 -23.37 17.18
CA LEU A 401 -12.62 -24.11 18.25
C LEU A 401 -13.47 -25.27 17.72
N LYS A 402 -14.21 -25.05 16.63
CA LYS A 402 -14.95 -26.10 15.91
C LYS A 402 -14.04 -27.24 15.47
N ALA A 403 -12.92 -26.91 14.83
CA ALA A 403 -11.94 -27.89 14.38
C ALA A 403 -11.35 -28.71 15.56
N ARG A 404 -11.12 -28.07 16.71
CA ARG A 404 -10.70 -28.76 17.94
C ARG A 404 -11.75 -29.75 18.43
N HIS A 405 -13.02 -29.35 18.51
CA HIS A 405 -14.09 -30.28 18.92
C HIS A 405 -14.27 -31.45 17.96
N GLN A 406 -14.11 -31.24 16.65
CA GLN A 406 -14.10 -32.34 15.67
C GLN A 406 -12.92 -33.30 15.90
N SER A 407 -11.72 -32.78 16.14
CA SER A 407 -10.55 -33.60 16.45
C SER A 407 -10.69 -34.38 17.75
N GLU A 408 -11.23 -33.75 18.80
CA GLU A 408 -11.50 -34.38 20.10
C GLU A 408 -12.54 -35.50 19.99
N TYR A 409 -13.58 -35.30 19.19
CA TYR A 409 -14.59 -36.33 18.89
C TYR A 409 -13.96 -37.58 18.27
N GLU A 410 -13.18 -37.42 17.19
CA GLU A 410 -12.52 -38.54 16.51
C GLU A 410 -11.56 -39.29 17.45
N LEU A 411 -10.82 -38.56 18.28
CA LEU A 411 -9.92 -39.15 19.27
C LEU A 411 -10.68 -39.96 20.33
N GLN A 412 -11.80 -39.46 20.84
CA GLN A 412 -12.61 -40.17 21.82
C GLN A 412 -13.34 -41.37 21.23
N LYS A 413 -13.88 -41.24 20.01
CA LYS A 413 -14.47 -42.35 19.26
C LYS A 413 -13.47 -43.50 19.13
N LYS A 414 -12.25 -43.20 18.67
CA LYS A 414 -11.17 -44.20 18.57
C LYS A 414 -10.85 -44.85 19.91
N ARG A 415 -10.79 -44.08 21.02
CA ARG A 415 -10.57 -44.63 22.36
C ARG A 415 -11.69 -45.58 22.81
N ILE A 416 -12.94 -45.28 22.48
CA ILE A 416 -14.09 -46.15 22.81
C ILE A 416 -14.01 -47.44 21.98
N GLU A 417 -13.70 -47.35 20.68
CA GLU A 417 -13.49 -48.50 19.80
C GLU A 417 -12.33 -49.41 20.26
N ASP A 418 -11.20 -48.81 20.66
CA ASP A 418 -10.05 -49.55 21.20
C ASP A 418 -10.43 -50.28 22.50
N LYS A 419 -11.14 -49.60 23.41
CA LYS A 419 -11.64 -50.22 24.66
C LYS A 419 -12.64 -51.35 24.40
N LEU A 420 -13.52 -51.21 23.40
CA LEU A 420 -14.44 -52.26 23.00
C LEU A 420 -13.66 -53.51 22.55
N LYS A 421 -12.64 -53.31 21.71
CA LYS A 421 -11.80 -54.40 21.21
C LYS A 421 -11.11 -55.13 22.36
N THR A 422 -10.51 -54.40 23.31
CA THR A 422 -9.86 -55.01 24.48
C THR A 422 -10.87 -55.77 25.34
N THR A 423 -12.00 -55.15 25.69
CA THR A 423 -13.04 -55.75 26.55
C THR A 423 -13.63 -57.01 25.93
N LEU A 424 -13.90 -57.01 24.62
CA LEU A 424 -14.36 -58.19 23.90
C LEU A 424 -13.32 -59.31 23.91
N THR A 425 -12.04 -58.98 23.71
CA THR A 425 -10.96 -59.97 23.72
C THR A 425 -10.83 -60.63 25.09
N ASP A 426 -10.79 -59.82 26.16
CA ASP A 426 -10.66 -60.31 27.54
C ASP A 426 -11.86 -61.17 27.95
N TYR A 427 -13.08 -60.73 27.61
CA TYR A 427 -14.30 -61.47 27.90
C TYR A 427 -14.38 -62.81 27.13
N GLN A 428 -13.96 -62.81 25.86
CA GLN A 428 -13.88 -64.03 25.06
C GLN A 428 -12.90 -65.04 25.67
N LEU A 429 -11.70 -64.59 26.04
CA LEU A 429 -10.68 -65.43 26.67
C LEU A 429 -11.20 -66.04 27.98
N MET A 430 -11.79 -65.22 28.87
CA MET A 430 -12.35 -65.69 30.14
C MET A 430 -13.43 -66.76 29.93
N MET A 431 -14.35 -66.56 28.98
CA MET A 431 -15.42 -67.53 28.72
C MET A 431 -14.91 -68.80 28.04
N ASP A 432 -13.93 -68.70 27.14
CA ASP A 432 -13.32 -69.87 26.51
C ASP A 432 -12.54 -70.72 27.52
N GLU A 433 -11.85 -70.10 28.48
CA GLU A 433 -11.21 -70.81 29.60
C GLU A 433 -12.24 -71.54 30.48
N LYS A 434 -13.35 -70.88 30.83
CA LYS A 434 -14.45 -71.50 31.60
C LYS A 434 -15.05 -72.69 30.87
N ILE A 435 -15.35 -72.55 29.58
CA ILE A 435 -15.88 -73.63 28.73
C ILE A 435 -14.90 -74.80 28.69
N LYS A 436 -13.62 -74.55 28.39
CA LYS A 436 -12.56 -75.59 28.37
C LYS A 436 -12.46 -76.33 29.70
N SER A 437 -12.56 -75.63 30.83
CA SER A 437 -12.50 -76.25 32.16
C SER A 437 -13.65 -77.23 32.44
N ILE A 438 -14.83 -76.97 31.89
CA ILE A 438 -16.03 -77.81 32.06
C ILE A 438 -16.03 -78.96 31.05
N GLU A 439 -15.58 -78.71 29.81
CA GLU A 439 -15.36 -79.75 28.80
C GLU A 439 -14.34 -80.79 29.33
N TYR A 440 -13.23 -80.34 29.93
CA TYR A 440 -12.25 -81.22 30.59
C TYR A 440 -12.86 -82.06 31.73
N LYS A 441 -13.76 -81.47 32.54
CA LYS A 441 -14.50 -82.21 33.60
C LYS A 441 -15.48 -83.24 33.03
N SER A 442 -16.06 -82.98 31.86
CA SER A 442 -17.01 -83.87 31.18
C SER A 442 -16.29 -85.09 30.57
N GLU A 443 -15.12 -84.87 29.95
CA GLU A 443 -14.32 -85.95 29.35
C GLU A 443 -13.77 -86.92 30.39
N ASN A 444 -13.41 -86.43 31.59
CA ASN A 444 -12.80 -87.25 32.64
C ASN A 444 -13.78 -87.83 33.66
N ILE A 445 -15.09 -87.85 33.37
CA ILE A 445 -16.12 -88.27 34.35
C ILE A 445 -16.02 -89.75 34.78
N GLU A 446 -15.40 -90.59 33.95
CA GLU A 446 -15.20 -92.04 34.18
C GLU A 446 -14.17 -92.37 35.25
N SER A 447 -13.29 -91.41 35.56
CA SER A 447 -12.25 -91.56 36.59
C SER A 447 -12.80 -91.57 38.01
N LYS A 448 -14.09 -91.21 38.20
CA LYS A 448 -14.75 -91.20 39.51
C LYS A 448 -15.45 -92.54 39.80
N PRO A 449 -15.15 -93.23 40.92
CA PRO A 449 -15.71 -94.54 41.22
C PRO A 449 -17.24 -94.56 41.39
N GLU A 450 -17.83 -93.44 41.82
CA GLU A 450 -19.29 -93.25 41.95
C GLU A 450 -20.05 -93.36 40.62
N TYR A 451 -19.40 -93.01 39.51
CA TYR A 451 -19.99 -93.03 38.16
C TYR A 451 -19.44 -94.15 37.28
N ASN A 452 -18.72 -95.12 37.87
CA ASN A 452 -18.17 -96.27 37.17
C ASN A 452 -19.09 -97.51 37.35
N PRO A 453 -19.82 -97.94 36.31
CA PRO A 453 -20.79 -99.02 36.43
C PRO A 453 -20.16 -100.36 36.82
N SER A 454 -18.94 -100.61 36.31
CA SER A 454 -18.21 -101.85 36.60
C SER A 454 -17.79 -101.93 38.07
N ALA A 455 -17.38 -100.80 38.66
CA ALA A 455 -17.02 -100.72 40.07
C ALA A 455 -18.24 -100.93 40.98
N SER A 456 -19.35 -100.26 40.68
CA SER A 456 -20.60 -100.38 41.46
C SER A 456 -21.24 -101.77 41.36
N PHE A 457 -21.19 -102.41 40.18
CA PHE A 457 -21.66 -103.78 39.99
C PHE A 457 -20.89 -104.79 40.85
N LYS A 458 -19.56 -104.73 40.81
CA LYS A 458 -18.68 -105.63 41.57
C LYS A 458 -18.96 -105.52 43.08
N ASN A 459 -19.05 -104.29 43.60
CA ASN A 459 -19.34 -104.05 45.01
C ASN A 459 -20.71 -104.62 45.42
N SER A 460 -21.75 -104.38 44.61
CA SER A 460 -23.10 -104.85 44.91
C SER A 460 -23.23 -106.39 44.89
N ILE A 461 -22.55 -107.07 43.95
CA ILE A 461 -22.54 -108.55 43.91
C ILE A 461 -21.91 -109.13 45.15
N SER A 462 -20.79 -108.57 45.63
CA SER A 462 -20.12 -109.07 46.82
C SER A 462 -21.03 -109.02 48.06
N TYR A 463 -21.77 -107.92 48.27
CA TYR A 463 -22.73 -107.82 49.38
C TYR A 463 -23.86 -108.84 49.26
N SER A 464 -24.38 -109.04 48.04
CA SER A 464 -25.45 -109.99 47.76
C SER A 464 -25.04 -111.44 48.08
N LEU A 465 -23.81 -111.81 47.75
CA LEU A 465 -23.27 -113.15 47.98
C LEU A 465 -23.10 -113.44 49.48
N PHE A 466 -22.67 -112.45 50.27
CA PHE A 466 -22.61 -112.58 51.73
C PHE A 466 -23.99 -112.75 52.35
N LEU A 467 -24.98 -111.96 51.89
CA LEU A 467 -26.34 -112.04 52.40
C LEU A 467 -26.98 -113.40 52.10
N SER A 468 -26.80 -113.93 50.88
CA SER A 468 -27.38 -115.21 50.50
C SER A 468 -26.85 -116.38 51.32
N LEU A 469 -25.57 -116.34 51.70
CA LEU A 469 -24.94 -117.34 52.56
C LEU A 469 -25.51 -117.32 53.98
N LEU A 470 -25.82 -116.12 54.49
CA LEU A 470 -26.41 -115.93 55.81
C LEU A 470 -27.86 -116.42 55.86
N VAL A 471 -28.65 -116.11 54.82
CA VAL A 471 -30.03 -116.61 54.67
C VAL A 471 -30.06 -118.13 54.58
N LEU A 472 -29.10 -118.72 53.84
CA LEU A 472 -28.96 -120.18 53.72
C LEU A 472 -28.81 -120.84 55.09
N LEU A 473 -27.94 -120.30 55.95
CA LEU A 473 -27.71 -120.85 57.29
C LEU A 473 -28.94 -120.67 58.20
N LEU A 474 -29.51 -119.46 58.26
CA LEU A 474 -30.65 -119.16 59.13
C LEU A 474 -31.88 -120.00 58.79
N ALA A 475 -32.23 -120.08 57.50
CA ALA A 475 -33.38 -120.86 57.05
C ALA A 475 -33.18 -122.36 57.30
N GLY A 476 -31.96 -122.87 57.06
CA GLY A 476 -31.64 -124.27 57.30
C GLY A 476 -31.80 -124.67 58.76
N PHE A 477 -31.31 -123.87 59.69
CA PHE A 477 -31.44 -124.14 61.13
C PHE A 477 -32.89 -124.04 61.64
N ALA A 478 -33.65 -123.05 61.14
CA ALA A 478 -35.04 -122.87 61.53
C ALA A 478 -35.92 -124.07 61.16
N GLU A 479 -35.70 -124.66 59.97
CA GLU A 479 -36.48 -125.80 59.51
C GLU A 479 -36.16 -127.08 60.31
N TYR A 480 -34.89 -127.31 60.65
CA TYR A 480 -34.48 -128.44 61.49
C TYR A 480 -35.11 -128.36 62.89
N SER A 481 -35.18 -127.17 63.49
CA SER A 481 -35.82 -126.98 64.79
C SER A 481 -37.30 -127.33 64.80
N ASN A 482 -37.96 -127.40 63.64
CA ASN A 482 -39.42 -127.57 63.54
C ASN A 482 -39.84 -129.00 63.15
N SER A 483 -38.90 -129.92 62.87
CA SER A 483 -39.23 -131.29 62.47
C SER A 483 -39.30 -132.25 63.67
N SER A 484 -40.51 -132.57 64.13
CA SER A 484 -40.75 -133.59 65.16
C SER A 484 -40.83 -135.00 64.55
N VAL A 485 -39.71 -135.74 64.56
CA VAL A 485 -39.67 -137.21 64.39
C VAL A 485 -38.92 -137.77 65.60
N GLN A 486 -39.63 -138.54 66.43
CA GLN A 486 -39.07 -139.22 67.61
C GLN A 486 -38.12 -140.34 67.15
N GLU A 487 -36.94 -140.39 67.79
CA GLU A 487 -35.74 -141.20 67.54
C GLU A 487 -34.89 -140.79 66.32
N VAL A 488 -33.90 -139.93 66.55
CA VAL A 488 -32.83 -139.64 65.58
C VAL A 488 -31.47 -139.70 66.27
N THR A 489 -30.66 -140.67 65.89
CA THR A 489 -29.27 -140.86 66.35
C THR A 489 -28.24 -140.69 65.23
N ASP A 490 -28.52 -139.87 64.19
CA ASP A 490 -27.56 -139.69 63.08
C ASP A 490 -27.40 -138.22 62.61
N ALA A 491 -26.20 -137.66 62.80
CA ALA A 491 -25.87 -136.25 62.54
C ALA A 491 -25.84 -135.87 61.05
N SER A 492 -25.61 -136.84 60.15
CA SER A 492 -25.61 -136.57 58.70
C SER A 492 -27.00 -136.18 58.18
N LYS A 493 -28.06 -136.71 58.78
CA LYS A 493 -29.45 -136.37 58.40
C LYS A 493 -29.82 -134.95 58.83
N VAL A 494 -29.34 -134.48 59.98
CA VAL A 494 -29.50 -133.09 60.45
C VAL A 494 -28.85 -132.11 59.48
N LEU A 495 -27.59 -132.36 59.11
CA LEU A 495 -26.85 -131.51 58.18
C LEU A 495 -27.51 -131.48 56.79
N THR A 496 -28.01 -132.62 56.33
CA THR A 496 -28.68 -132.72 55.03
C THR A 496 -30.00 -131.94 55.02
N ILE A 497 -30.78 -131.99 56.10
CA ILE A 497 -32.03 -131.21 56.23
C ILE A 497 -31.73 -129.71 56.21
N VAL A 498 -30.75 -129.26 57.02
CA VAL A 498 -30.33 -127.85 57.11
C VAL A 498 -29.82 -127.34 55.76
N LEU A 499 -28.91 -128.06 55.10
CA LEU A 499 -28.32 -127.63 53.83
C LEU A 499 -29.30 -127.69 52.66
N PHE A 500 -30.14 -128.72 52.57
CA PHE A 500 -31.05 -128.87 51.43
C PHE A 500 -32.22 -127.87 51.50
N HIS A 501 -32.73 -127.57 52.69
CA HIS A 501 -33.78 -126.56 52.86
C HIS A 501 -33.20 -125.14 52.85
N GLY A 502 -32.07 -124.92 53.52
CA GLY A 502 -31.35 -123.64 53.49
C GLY A 502 -30.90 -123.25 52.08
N SER A 503 -30.42 -124.20 51.27
CA SER A 503 -29.94 -123.89 49.91
C SER A 503 -31.04 -123.39 48.97
N LYS A 504 -32.29 -123.84 49.11
CA LYS A 504 -33.40 -123.30 48.33
C LYS A 504 -33.57 -121.80 48.56
N TRP A 505 -33.58 -121.38 49.82
CA TRP A 505 -33.72 -119.96 50.18
C TRP A 505 -32.45 -119.15 49.90
N GLY A 506 -31.27 -119.74 50.09
CA GLY A 506 -29.99 -119.13 49.75
C GLY A 506 -29.83 -118.84 48.26
N VAL A 507 -30.16 -119.81 47.39
CA VAL A 507 -30.07 -119.63 45.93
C VAL A 507 -31.06 -118.57 45.45
N ILE A 508 -32.29 -118.55 45.97
CA ILE A 508 -33.28 -117.52 45.63
C ILE A 508 -32.76 -116.12 46.03
N SER A 509 -32.20 -115.99 47.23
CA SER A 509 -31.63 -114.72 47.71
C SER A 509 -30.42 -114.26 46.86
N PHE A 510 -29.57 -115.19 46.41
CA PHE A 510 -28.45 -114.88 45.53
C PHE A 510 -28.88 -114.37 44.15
N VAL A 511 -29.87 -115.03 43.53
CA VAL A 511 -30.42 -114.61 42.22
C VAL A 511 -31.06 -113.23 42.31
N ILE A 512 -31.82 -112.96 43.37
CA ILE A 512 -32.37 -111.62 43.65
C ILE A 512 -31.24 -110.60 43.79
N GLY A 513 -30.16 -110.95 44.49
CA GLY A 513 -29.00 -110.09 44.67
C GLY A 513 -28.23 -109.75 43.38
N ILE A 514 -28.08 -110.71 42.46
CA ILE A 514 -27.53 -110.43 41.11
C ILE A 514 -28.42 -109.43 40.36
N PHE A 515 -29.74 -109.59 40.44
CA PHE A 515 -30.69 -108.70 39.78
C PHE A 515 -30.63 -107.28 40.36
N ILE A 516 -30.51 -107.14 41.69
CA ILE A 516 -30.30 -105.85 42.36
C ILE A 516 -28.97 -105.22 41.91
N SER A 517 -27.90 -106.01 41.81
CA SER A 517 -26.59 -105.51 41.40
C SER A 517 -26.57 -105.01 39.96
N LEU A 518 -27.24 -105.72 39.03
CA LEU A 518 -27.46 -105.24 37.67
C LEU A 518 -28.26 -103.93 37.65
N MET A 519 -29.29 -103.81 38.48
CA MET A 519 -30.07 -102.57 38.62
C MET A 519 -29.22 -101.40 39.16
N VAL A 520 -28.32 -101.63 40.13
CA VAL A 520 -27.40 -100.59 40.64
C VAL A 520 -26.37 -100.18 39.57
N SER A 521 -25.87 -101.12 38.78
CA SER A 521 -24.97 -100.81 37.64
C SER A 521 -25.66 -100.04 36.52
N ALA A 522 -26.92 -100.37 36.23
CA ALA A 522 -27.73 -99.65 35.26
C ALA A 522 -28.06 -98.24 35.78
N SER A 523 -28.41 -98.12 37.06
CA SER A 523 -28.66 -96.84 37.74
C SER A 523 -27.43 -95.92 37.71
N THR A 524 -26.23 -96.44 38.02
CA THR A 524 -24.98 -95.65 37.95
C THR A 524 -24.58 -95.27 36.52
N SER A 525 -24.91 -96.10 35.52
CA SER A 525 -24.75 -95.74 34.10
C SER A 525 -25.72 -94.63 33.69
N MET A 526 -26.96 -94.68 34.17
CA MET A 526 -27.94 -93.61 33.96
C MET A 526 -27.53 -92.32 34.69
N GLU A 527 -26.99 -92.41 35.91
CA GLU A 527 -26.46 -91.26 36.63
C GLU A 527 -25.27 -90.62 35.91
N LYS A 528 -24.33 -91.43 35.40
CA LYS A 528 -23.22 -90.98 34.54
C LYS A 528 -23.73 -90.26 33.29
N ALA A 529 -24.68 -90.87 32.56
CA ALA A 529 -25.28 -90.26 31.38
C ALA A 529 -25.98 -88.94 31.73
N SER A 530 -26.70 -88.89 32.85
CA SER A 530 -27.36 -87.68 33.35
C SER A 530 -26.35 -86.59 33.74
N ALA A 531 -25.22 -86.95 34.34
CA ALA A 531 -24.17 -86.02 34.74
C ALA A 531 -23.42 -85.47 33.52
N LYS A 532 -23.12 -86.30 32.52
CA LYS A 532 -22.55 -85.87 31.24
C LYS A 532 -23.52 -84.96 30.47
N GLN A 533 -24.82 -85.27 30.48
CA GLN A 533 -25.86 -84.44 29.89
C GLN A 533 -26.04 -83.10 30.63
N ARG A 534 -25.93 -83.08 31.97
CA ARG A 534 -25.93 -81.85 32.77
C ARG A 534 -24.73 -80.96 32.44
N LEU A 535 -23.52 -81.52 32.37
CA LEU A 535 -22.31 -80.77 32.01
C LEU A 535 -22.37 -80.24 30.57
N ALA A 536 -22.86 -81.04 29.61
CA ALA A 536 -23.09 -80.59 28.23
C ALA A 536 -24.12 -79.44 28.15
N LYS A 537 -25.19 -79.52 28.96
CA LYS A 537 -26.17 -78.44 29.09
C LYS A 537 -25.54 -77.17 29.68
N THR A 538 -24.66 -77.30 30.68
CA THR A 538 -23.90 -76.16 31.24
C THR A 538 -22.97 -75.53 30.20
N VAL A 539 -22.27 -76.32 29.37
CA VAL A 539 -21.44 -75.80 28.27
C VAL A 539 -22.28 -75.06 27.24
N SER A 540 -23.45 -75.60 26.86
CA SER A 540 -24.37 -74.91 25.94
C SER A 540 -24.91 -73.60 26.53
N LEU A 541 -25.24 -73.58 27.82
CA LEU A 541 -25.68 -72.37 28.51
C LEU A 541 -24.57 -71.31 28.54
N LEU A 542 -23.32 -71.69 28.82
CA LEU A 542 -22.18 -70.77 28.80
C LEU A 542 -21.85 -70.26 27.38
N LYS A 543 -22.02 -71.09 26.34
CA LYS A 543 -21.88 -70.65 24.94
C LYS A 543 -22.96 -69.62 24.56
N ASN A 544 -24.21 -69.84 25.01
CA ASN A 544 -25.30 -68.88 24.81
C ASN A 544 -25.06 -67.59 25.61
N GLU A 545 -24.66 -67.68 26.88
CA GLU A 545 -24.32 -66.55 27.74
C GLU A 545 -23.14 -65.75 27.18
N LYS A 546 -22.13 -66.42 26.61
CA LYS A 546 -21.02 -65.77 25.89
C LYS A 546 -21.54 -64.96 24.70
N ALA A 547 -22.40 -65.53 23.87
CA ALA A 547 -22.94 -64.85 22.68
C ALA A 547 -23.86 -63.67 23.05
N GLU A 548 -24.71 -63.85 24.05
CA GLU A 548 -25.62 -62.82 24.55
C GLU A 548 -24.85 -61.66 25.19
N ASN A 549 -23.87 -61.93 26.04
CA ASN A 549 -23.07 -60.87 26.67
C ASN A 549 -22.10 -60.18 25.70
N ILE A 550 -21.59 -60.88 24.67
CA ILE A 550 -20.86 -60.21 23.58
C ILE A 550 -21.77 -59.21 22.86
N LYS A 551 -23.05 -59.55 22.68
CA LYS A 551 -24.03 -58.66 22.07
C LYS A 551 -24.33 -57.46 22.97
N THR A 552 -24.55 -57.66 24.27
CA THR A 552 -24.79 -56.55 25.21
C THR A 552 -23.59 -55.62 25.34
N ILE A 553 -22.36 -56.16 25.41
CA ILE A 553 -21.13 -55.34 25.40
C ILE A 553 -21.06 -54.49 24.14
N LYS A 554 -21.37 -55.04 22.96
CA LYS A 554 -21.40 -54.24 21.72
C LYS A 554 -22.47 -53.14 21.77
N GLU A 555 -23.68 -53.45 22.22
CA GLU A 555 -24.78 -52.50 22.33
C GLU A 555 -24.47 -51.36 23.31
N ASP A 556 -23.84 -51.65 24.46
CA ASP A 556 -23.44 -50.64 25.44
C ASP A 556 -22.37 -49.68 24.90
N PHE A 557 -21.39 -50.21 24.16
CA PHE A 557 -20.37 -49.38 23.52
C PHE A 557 -20.91 -48.60 22.31
N GLU A 558 -21.86 -49.15 21.57
CA GLU A 558 -22.55 -48.44 20.48
C GLU A 558 -23.34 -47.26 21.04
N ARG A 559 -24.09 -47.46 22.14
CA ARG A 559 -24.73 -46.36 22.88
C ARG A 559 -23.72 -45.31 23.34
N ALA A 560 -22.57 -45.73 23.90
CA ALA A 560 -21.53 -44.79 24.32
C ALA A 560 -20.94 -43.97 23.15
N ILE A 561 -20.82 -44.56 21.96
CA ILE A 561 -20.41 -43.84 20.74
C ILE A 561 -21.50 -42.84 20.33
N THR A 562 -22.77 -43.25 20.29
CA THR A 562 -23.90 -42.38 19.93
C THR A 562 -24.06 -41.21 20.90
N ASP A 563 -23.97 -41.46 22.21
CA ASP A 563 -24.03 -40.42 23.24
C ASP A 563 -22.87 -39.42 23.08
N ASN A 564 -21.67 -39.92 22.79
CA ASN A 564 -20.50 -39.08 22.54
C ASN A 564 -20.65 -38.25 21.25
N GLU A 565 -21.17 -38.85 20.17
CA GLU A 565 -21.49 -38.16 18.93
C GLU A 565 -22.50 -37.04 19.17
N GLN A 566 -23.60 -37.30 19.87
CA GLN A 566 -24.63 -36.31 20.17
C GLN A 566 -24.08 -35.15 21.03
N LYS A 567 -23.20 -35.45 21.98
CA LYS A 567 -22.53 -34.43 22.82
C LYS A 567 -21.58 -33.53 22.01
N TYR A 568 -20.78 -34.07 21.09
CA TYR A 568 -19.89 -33.25 20.27
C TYR A 568 -20.64 -32.54 19.15
N LYS A 569 -21.68 -33.16 18.57
CA LYS A 569 -22.55 -32.54 17.58
C LYS A 569 -23.25 -31.30 18.14
N SER A 570 -23.86 -31.40 19.33
CA SER A 570 -24.47 -30.23 19.99
C SER A 570 -23.47 -29.09 20.28
N ARG A 571 -22.22 -29.42 20.63
CA ARG A 571 -21.16 -28.41 20.81
C ARG A 571 -20.75 -27.76 19.49
N ILE A 572 -20.57 -28.56 18.43
CA ILE A 572 -20.24 -28.06 17.09
C ILE A 572 -21.37 -27.19 16.55
N ASP A 573 -22.62 -27.63 16.67
CA ASP A 573 -23.80 -26.89 16.25
C ASP A 573 -23.91 -25.55 17.01
N SER A 574 -23.61 -25.55 18.31
CA SER A 574 -23.55 -24.31 19.11
C SER A 574 -22.46 -23.35 18.64
N VAL A 575 -21.29 -23.85 18.24
CA VAL A 575 -20.20 -23.00 17.70
C VAL A 575 -20.56 -22.49 16.31
N ASP A 576 -21.18 -23.31 15.46
CA ASP A 576 -21.67 -22.91 14.13
C ASP A 576 -22.76 -21.85 14.22
N GLU A 577 -23.64 -21.93 15.23
CA GLU A 577 -24.62 -20.89 15.50
C GLU A 577 -23.94 -19.59 15.94
N GLN A 578 -22.96 -19.65 16.85
CA GLN A 578 -22.19 -18.47 17.25
C GLN A 578 -21.45 -17.83 16.07
N VAL A 579 -20.88 -18.61 15.15
CA VAL A 579 -20.26 -18.08 13.93
C VAL A 579 -21.29 -17.40 13.04
N ARG A 580 -22.47 -18.00 12.84
CA ARG A 580 -23.56 -17.40 12.07
C ARG A 580 -24.07 -16.10 12.69
N GLU A 581 -24.30 -16.09 14.00
CA GLU A 581 -24.69 -14.89 14.75
C GLU A 581 -23.65 -13.77 14.63
N LEU A 582 -22.35 -14.11 14.68
CA LEU A 582 -21.26 -13.14 14.52
C LEU A 582 -21.19 -12.59 13.09
N ILE A 583 -21.41 -13.41 12.07
CA ILE A 583 -21.46 -12.97 10.67
C ILE A 583 -22.64 -12.02 10.44
N GLU A 584 -23.81 -12.37 10.99
CA GLU A 584 -25.01 -11.53 10.86
C GLU A 584 -24.87 -10.22 11.63
N LYS A 585 -24.33 -10.25 12.86
CA LYS A 585 -23.99 -9.04 13.61
C LYS A 585 -22.95 -8.20 12.89
N LYS A 586 -21.92 -8.79 12.28
CA LYS A 586 -20.92 -8.07 11.49
C LYS A 586 -21.59 -7.28 10.37
N LYS A 587 -22.52 -7.89 9.61
CA LYS A 587 -23.26 -7.22 8.53
C LYS A 587 -24.17 -6.11 9.05
N GLN A 588 -24.87 -6.35 10.14
CA GLN A 588 -25.74 -5.35 10.76
C GLN A 588 -24.94 -4.14 11.26
N ASP A 589 -23.86 -4.40 12.01
CA ASP A 589 -22.97 -3.36 12.50
C ASP A 589 -22.26 -2.63 11.37
N GLU A 590 -21.82 -3.31 10.31
CA GLU A 590 -21.26 -2.70 9.10
C GLU A 590 -22.25 -1.71 8.47
N SER A 591 -23.50 -2.12 8.27
CA SER A 591 -24.55 -1.25 7.74
C SER A 591 -24.77 -0.01 8.63
N VAL A 592 -24.86 -0.21 9.96
CA VAL A 592 -25.05 0.89 10.93
C VAL A 592 -23.83 1.81 10.98
N MET A 593 -22.62 1.27 10.90
CA MET A 593 -21.38 2.04 10.89
C MET A 593 -21.23 2.84 9.61
N ILE A 594 -21.56 2.26 8.44
CA ILE A 594 -21.58 2.96 7.15
C ILE A 594 -22.59 4.11 7.18
N GLU A 595 -23.80 3.89 7.70
CA GLU A 595 -24.83 4.93 7.79
C GLU A 595 -24.41 6.06 8.75
N ARG A 596 -23.84 5.72 9.91
CA ARG A 596 -23.30 6.71 10.86
C ARG A 596 -22.12 7.48 10.27
N ALA A 597 -21.21 6.80 9.59
CA ALA A 597 -20.09 7.43 8.92
C ALA A 597 -20.57 8.36 7.80
N ALA A 598 -21.52 7.93 6.96
CA ALA A 598 -22.11 8.78 5.93
C ALA A 598 -22.77 10.03 6.52
N SER A 599 -23.47 9.92 7.64
CA SER A 599 -24.05 11.07 8.36
C SER A 599 -22.97 12.02 8.89
N ARG A 600 -21.89 11.50 9.49
CA ARG A 600 -20.77 12.31 10.00
C ARG A 600 -19.98 12.97 8.87
N VAL A 601 -19.61 12.20 7.84
CA VAL A 601 -18.97 12.72 6.62
C VAL A 601 -19.84 13.82 6.03
N SER A 602 -21.15 13.61 5.84
CA SER A 602 -22.05 14.65 5.33
C SER A 602 -21.99 15.93 6.17
N LYS A 603 -22.00 15.80 7.51
CA LYS A 603 -21.91 16.95 8.43
C LYS A 603 -20.54 17.65 8.40
N GLU A 604 -19.45 16.91 8.32
CA GLU A 604 -18.09 17.46 8.29
C GLU A 604 -17.71 18.04 6.92
N THR A 605 -18.33 17.54 5.85
CA THR A 605 -18.02 17.91 4.47
C THR A 605 -19.02 18.89 3.85
N SER A 606 -20.16 19.17 4.48
CA SER A 606 -21.20 20.03 3.89
C SER A 606 -20.65 21.40 3.50
N ARG A 607 -19.91 22.04 4.41
CA ARG A 607 -19.32 23.36 4.14
C ARG A 607 -18.26 23.32 3.05
N THR A 608 -17.41 22.28 3.05
CA THR A 608 -16.42 22.07 2.00
C THR A 608 -17.06 21.87 0.62
N LYS A 609 -18.18 21.13 0.55
CA LYS A 609 -18.94 20.92 -0.69
C LYS A 609 -19.62 22.20 -1.17
N GLU A 610 -20.24 22.97 -0.28
CA GLU A 610 -20.82 24.28 -0.61
C GLU A 610 -19.77 25.21 -1.24
N ILE A 611 -18.56 25.25 -0.69
CA ILE A 611 -17.47 26.08 -1.24
C ILE A 611 -17.05 25.55 -2.62
N ILE A 612 -16.94 24.24 -2.81
CA ILE A 612 -16.61 23.68 -4.13
C ILE A 612 -17.68 24.03 -5.17
N GLU A 613 -18.96 23.93 -4.81
CA GLU A 613 -20.09 24.25 -5.69
C GLU A 613 -20.13 25.74 -6.07
N HIS A 614 -19.62 26.63 -5.22
CA HIS A 614 -19.52 28.06 -5.51
C HIS A 614 -18.57 28.38 -6.68
N TYR A 615 -17.52 27.57 -6.88
CA TYR A 615 -16.51 27.77 -7.93
C TYR A 615 -16.72 26.89 -9.18
N GLN A 616 -17.79 26.09 -9.23
CA GLN A 616 -18.21 25.28 -10.39
C GLN A 616 -19.32 25.98 -11.16
#